data_AF-A0A953I524-F1
#
_entry.id   AF-A0A953I524-F1
#
_cell.length_a   1.000
_cell.length_b   1.000
_cell.length_c   1.000
_cell.angle_alpha   90.00
_cell.angle_beta   90.00
_cell.angle_gamma   90.00
#
_symmetry.space_group_name_H-M   'P 1'
#
loop_
_entity.id
_entity.type
_entity.pdbx_description
1 polymer ?
#
loop_
_entity_poly.entity_id
_entity_poly.type
_entity_poly.pdbx_seq_one_letter_code
_entity_poly.pdbx_strand_id
1 'polypeptide(L)'
;MTQAAEWQETTLRECAIWYSGGTPRTSEPAYWNGDIPWISSGSLKSFYIYDSDRRVTQLGLENGTRLVPQGAVIFVVRGMSLKSEFRVGIAKRPVAFGQDCKALVAKPCIHPEFLANVLRSKESEILSLVQESGHGTGTLQTDVMKALRVPLPPIEEQQRIVEFVSAFDRRIMLLQEMNNNLEAVAQALFTSWFIDFDPVRAKADGREPEGMDAEMAALFPSQFESSEVGLIPSGWRVTTLSELCDLNPESWSDKYHPELITYLDLGSVKDNKITGMAEYTYTGAPSRARRVLRTWDTIIGTVRPGNRSFAFILDAPSGMTGSTAFAVLRPRKAAFAEFVYLASTRKENIERLASLADGGAYPAVSPHLVHQTPIVCPPVQVIEAFAERVRPLFCRIAANQRYAATLSAVRDTLLPRLISGKLRVPEAEEALKEVL
;
A
#
# COMPACT_ATOMS: atom_id res chain seq x y z
N MET A 1 -40.71 -19.72 0.41
CA MET A 1 -40.44 -18.59 1.32
C MET A 1 -40.17 -19.15 2.70
N THR A 2 -38.92 -19.52 2.97
CA THR A 2 -38.51 -19.99 4.30
C THR A 2 -38.40 -18.76 5.18
N GLN A 3 -39.22 -18.67 6.23
CA GLN A 3 -39.07 -17.66 7.28
C GLN A 3 -37.61 -17.65 7.73
N ALA A 4 -36.96 -16.50 7.64
CA ALA A 4 -35.62 -16.31 8.18
C ALA A 4 -35.69 -16.59 9.69
N ALA A 5 -35.09 -17.70 10.14
CA ALA A 5 -34.90 -17.94 11.56
C ALA A 5 -34.11 -16.76 12.14
N GLU A 6 -34.65 -16.14 13.20
CA GLU A 6 -33.93 -15.12 13.95
C GLU A 6 -32.62 -15.71 14.47
N TRP A 7 -31.51 -15.05 14.17
CA TRP A 7 -30.21 -15.46 14.67
C TRP A 7 -30.16 -15.23 16.18
N GLN A 8 -29.61 -16.19 16.90
CA GLN A 8 -29.38 -16.00 18.33
C GLN A 8 -28.37 -14.87 18.56
N GLU A 9 -28.55 -14.10 19.62
CA GLU A 9 -27.53 -13.17 20.10
C GLU A 9 -26.75 -13.82 21.25
N THR A 10 -25.44 -13.59 21.26
CA THR A 10 -24.53 -13.96 22.36
C THR A 10 -23.60 -12.78 22.65
N THR A 11 -22.66 -12.95 23.58
CA THR A 11 -21.63 -11.95 23.87
C THR A 11 -20.27 -12.39 23.34
N LEU A 12 -19.40 -11.43 23.02
CA LEU A 12 -18.03 -11.73 22.60
C LEU A 12 -17.24 -12.54 23.66
N ARG A 13 -17.59 -12.38 24.94
CA ARG A 13 -17.10 -13.21 26.05
C ARG A 13 -17.37 -14.70 25.82
N GLU A 14 -18.58 -15.03 25.39
CA GLU A 14 -19.03 -16.40 25.21
C GLU A 14 -18.48 -17.01 23.92
N CYS A 15 -18.16 -16.19 22.92
CA CYS A 15 -17.71 -16.64 21.61
C CYS A 15 -16.29 -17.25 21.56
N ALA A 16 -15.41 -16.89 22.50
CA ALA A 16 -14.00 -17.22 22.37
C ALA A 16 -13.28 -17.34 23.72
N ILE A 17 -12.12 -17.99 23.69
CA ILE A 17 -11.14 -17.96 24.76
C ILE A 17 -10.27 -16.73 24.57
N TRP A 18 -10.14 -15.92 25.62
CA TRP A 18 -9.44 -14.63 25.59
C TRP A 18 -8.01 -14.77 26.08
N TYR A 19 -7.07 -14.22 25.32
CA TYR A 19 -5.66 -14.17 25.65
C TYR A 19 -5.15 -12.74 25.72
N SER A 20 -4.23 -12.50 26.66
CA SER A 20 -3.44 -11.28 26.73
C SER A 20 -2.04 -11.55 26.24
N GLY A 21 -1.49 -10.60 25.48
CA GLY A 21 -0.14 -10.66 24.96
C GLY A 21 0.87 -10.08 25.95
N GLY A 22 2.11 -10.01 25.51
CA GLY A 22 3.22 -9.44 26.27
C GLY A 22 4.35 -9.00 25.36
N THR A 23 5.22 -8.16 25.89
CA THR A 23 6.40 -7.67 25.20
C THR A 23 7.64 -8.24 25.89
N PRO A 24 8.41 -9.14 25.24
CA PRO A 24 9.70 -9.58 25.76
C PRO A 24 10.62 -8.36 25.96
N ARG A 25 11.63 -8.48 26.83
CA ARG A 25 12.56 -7.36 27.05
C ARG A 25 13.21 -6.97 25.73
N THR A 26 12.99 -5.73 25.29
CA THR A 26 13.53 -5.23 24.02
C THR A 26 15.03 -5.02 24.06
N SER A 27 15.60 -4.87 25.26
CA SER A 27 17.03 -4.75 25.51
C SER A 27 17.77 -6.10 25.47
N GLU A 28 17.08 -7.22 25.33
CA GLU A 28 17.68 -8.56 25.26
C GLU A 28 17.63 -9.10 23.82
N PRO A 29 18.71 -8.98 23.03
CA PRO A 29 18.72 -9.36 21.63
C PRO A 29 18.37 -10.84 21.40
N ALA A 30 18.70 -11.73 22.34
CA ALA A 30 18.43 -13.17 22.22
C ALA A 30 16.93 -13.51 22.14
N TYR A 31 16.05 -12.59 22.53
CA TYR A 31 14.60 -12.77 22.46
C TYR A 31 14.00 -12.44 21.08
N TRP A 32 14.77 -11.77 20.22
CA TRP A 32 14.28 -11.18 18.97
C TRP A 32 14.98 -11.77 17.76
N ASN A 33 14.45 -11.45 16.57
CA ASN A 33 14.97 -11.91 15.27
C ASN A 33 14.91 -13.43 15.09
N GLY A 34 13.92 -14.08 15.72
CA GLY A 34 13.58 -15.48 15.44
C GLY A 34 12.57 -15.63 14.30
N ASP A 35 11.87 -16.77 14.29
CA ASP A 35 10.94 -17.14 13.20
C ASP A 35 9.46 -16.91 13.54
N ILE A 36 9.14 -16.52 14.78
CA ILE A 36 7.76 -16.36 15.26
C ILE A 36 7.36 -14.90 15.09
N PRO A 37 6.38 -14.56 14.25
CA PRO A 37 5.90 -13.19 14.11
C PRO A 37 5.36 -12.66 15.44
N TRP A 38 5.72 -11.43 15.82
CA TRP A 38 5.22 -10.78 17.03
C TRP A 38 4.36 -9.57 16.65
N ILE A 39 3.04 -9.74 16.78
CA ILE A 39 2.04 -8.74 16.37
C ILE A 39 1.91 -7.66 17.44
N SER A 40 2.14 -6.41 17.05
CA SER A 40 1.94 -5.23 17.90
C SER A 40 0.78 -4.38 17.40
N SER A 41 0.36 -3.39 18.18
CA SER A 41 -0.63 -2.40 17.73
C SER A 41 -0.15 -1.59 16.53
N GLY A 42 1.17 -1.42 16.37
CA GLY A 42 1.78 -0.75 15.23
C GLY A 42 1.86 -1.62 13.98
N SER A 43 2.02 -2.94 14.13
CA SER A 43 2.20 -3.86 13.00
C SER A 43 0.91 -4.50 12.50
N LEU A 44 -0.15 -4.54 13.32
CA LEU A 44 -1.47 -5.00 12.92
C LEU A 44 -2.15 -4.00 11.96
N LYS A 45 -1.86 -4.11 10.65
CA LYS A 45 -2.38 -3.22 9.60
C LYS A 45 -3.22 -3.94 8.54
N SER A 46 -3.39 -5.25 8.65
CA SER A 46 -4.07 -6.06 7.64
C SER A 46 -4.99 -7.07 8.29
N PHE A 47 -6.12 -7.34 7.62
CA PHE A 47 -7.13 -8.28 8.12
C PHE A 47 -6.61 -9.72 8.17
N TYR A 48 -5.78 -10.14 7.21
CA TYR A 48 -5.11 -11.44 7.23
C TYR A 48 -3.66 -11.28 7.68
N ILE A 49 -3.30 -11.91 8.79
CA ILE A 49 -1.99 -11.75 9.44
C ILE A 49 -1.12 -12.95 9.07
N TYR A 50 -0.16 -12.71 8.18
CA TYR A 50 0.83 -13.72 7.77
C TYR A 50 2.19 -13.53 8.44
N ASP A 51 2.56 -12.30 8.80
CA ASP A 51 3.87 -11.95 9.34
C ASP A 51 3.83 -10.62 10.09
N SER A 52 4.98 -10.20 10.66
CA SER A 52 5.20 -8.90 11.26
C SER A 52 6.62 -8.41 11.02
N ASP A 53 6.80 -7.09 11.11
CA ASP A 53 8.09 -6.38 11.14
C ASP A 53 9.07 -6.92 12.20
N ARG A 54 8.56 -7.38 13.34
CA ARG A 54 9.35 -7.97 14.42
C ARG A 54 8.99 -9.42 14.63
N ARG A 55 10.01 -10.21 14.92
CA ARG A 55 9.88 -11.63 15.25
C ARG A 55 10.59 -11.95 16.56
N VAL A 56 10.06 -12.93 17.28
CA VAL A 56 10.62 -13.43 18.53
C VAL A 56 11.20 -14.82 18.34
N THR A 57 12.23 -15.12 19.13
CA THR A 57 12.76 -16.48 19.25
C THR A 57 11.86 -17.31 20.17
N GLN A 58 12.10 -18.62 20.22
CA GLN A 58 11.45 -19.48 21.21
C GLN A 58 11.73 -19.01 22.65
N LEU A 59 12.97 -18.58 22.92
CA LEU A 59 13.35 -18.03 24.22
C LEU A 59 12.57 -16.75 24.55
N GLY A 60 12.39 -15.84 23.57
CA GLY A 60 11.59 -14.63 23.74
C GLY A 60 10.11 -14.92 23.96
N LEU A 61 9.57 -15.95 23.31
CA LEU A 61 8.21 -16.45 23.54
C LEU A 61 8.00 -16.88 24.99
N GLU A 62 8.91 -17.71 25.52
CA GLU A 62 8.88 -18.19 26.90
C GLU A 62 9.09 -17.07 27.92
N ASN A 63 9.74 -15.97 27.52
CA ASN A 63 10.17 -14.87 28.40
C ASN A 63 9.51 -13.52 28.06
N GLY A 64 8.18 -13.51 27.93
CA GLY A 64 7.43 -12.26 27.99
C GLY A 64 6.39 -12.04 26.91
N THR A 65 6.02 -13.06 26.12
CA THR A 65 4.86 -12.99 25.23
C THR A 65 4.08 -14.31 25.22
N ARG A 66 3.12 -14.43 24.30
CA ARG A 66 2.23 -15.59 24.21
C ARG A 66 1.97 -15.94 22.76
N LEU A 67 2.05 -17.23 22.45
CA LEU A 67 1.70 -17.79 21.15
C LEU A 67 0.20 -18.07 21.08
N VAL A 68 -0.41 -17.73 19.95
CA VAL A 68 -1.78 -18.10 19.60
C VAL A 68 -1.78 -18.87 18.28
N PRO A 69 -2.71 -19.81 18.10
CA PRO A 69 -2.75 -20.65 16.91
C PRO A 69 -3.22 -19.86 15.67
N GLN A 70 -3.05 -20.48 14.50
CA GLN A 70 -3.76 -20.06 13.30
C GLN A 70 -5.28 -20.00 13.57
N GLY A 71 -5.95 -19.01 13.00
CA GLY A 71 -7.35 -18.72 13.23
C GLY A 71 -7.60 -17.79 14.42
N ALA A 72 -6.60 -17.49 15.26
CA ALA A 72 -6.78 -16.53 16.34
C ALA A 72 -7.08 -15.13 15.79
N VAL A 73 -8.11 -14.48 16.34
CA VAL A 73 -8.49 -13.10 16.01
C VAL A 73 -7.75 -12.16 16.94
N ILE A 74 -6.94 -11.25 16.40
CA ILE A 74 -6.13 -10.29 17.15
C ILE A 74 -6.67 -8.89 16.88
N PHE A 75 -6.84 -8.09 17.93
CA PHE A 75 -7.24 -6.69 17.79
C PHE A 75 -6.53 -5.79 18.80
N VAL A 76 -6.43 -4.51 18.45
CA VAL A 76 -5.79 -3.49 19.29
C VAL A 76 -6.72 -3.06 20.41
N VAL A 77 -6.20 -3.01 21.63
CA VAL A 77 -6.91 -2.49 22.82
C VAL A 77 -6.24 -1.25 23.42
N ARG A 78 -5.01 -0.93 23.02
CA ARG A 78 -4.35 0.32 23.41
C ARG A 78 -3.49 0.84 22.26
N GLY A 79 -3.60 2.12 21.95
CA GLY A 79 -2.75 2.75 20.92
C GLY A 79 -3.37 3.99 20.31
N MET A 80 -2.57 4.74 19.54
CA MET A 80 -3.03 5.95 18.86
C MET A 80 -4.02 5.66 17.72
N SER A 81 -3.94 4.48 17.10
CA SER A 81 -4.87 4.09 16.04
C SER A 81 -6.32 4.15 16.48
N LEU A 82 -6.61 3.80 17.75
CA LEU A 82 -7.98 3.79 18.29
C LEU A 82 -8.64 5.17 18.35
N LYS A 83 -7.93 6.26 18.08
CA LYS A 83 -8.54 7.59 17.90
C LYS A 83 -9.21 7.77 16.53
N SER A 84 -8.90 6.91 15.56
CA SER A 84 -9.39 7.04 14.19
C SER A 84 -9.79 5.71 13.53
N GLU A 85 -9.31 4.57 14.03
CA GLU A 85 -9.39 3.26 13.36
C GLU A 85 -9.35 2.11 14.38
N PHE A 86 -10.26 1.14 14.24
CA PHE A 86 -10.22 -0.10 15.01
C PHE A 86 -9.53 -1.21 14.23
N ARG A 87 -8.32 -1.57 14.65
CA ARG A 87 -7.50 -2.59 13.99
C ARG A 87 -7.80 -3.98 14.52
N VAL A 88 -8.25 -4.86 13.61
CA VAL A 88 -8.50 -6.28 13.85
C VAL A 88 -7.99 -7.12 12.68
N GLY A 89 -7.50 -8.32 12.96
CA GLY A 89 -7.12 -9.29 11.94
C GLY A 89 -7.15 -10.73 12.46
N ILE A 90 -6.99 -11.68 11.55
CA ILE A 90 -6.96 -13.11 11.83
C ILE A 90 -5.60 -13.70 11.46
N ALA A 91 -5.04 -14.46 12.39
CA ALA A 91 -3.77 -15.17 12.22
C ALA A 91 -3.89 -16.27 11.17
N LYS A 92 -3.07 -16.21 10.12
CA LYS A 92 -2.98 -17.25 9.08
C LYS A 92 -1.87 -18.28 9.34
N ARG A 93 -1.16 -18.12 10.45
CA ARG A 93 -0.18 -19.04 11.03
C ARG A 93 -0.11 -18.82 12.54
N PRO A 94 0.58 -19.66 13.33
CA PRO A 94 0.87 -19.34 14.72
C PRO A 94 1.68 -18.05 14.85
N VAL A 95 1.26 -17.16 15.76
CA VAL A 95 1.90 -15.86 16.00
C VAL A 95 1.95 -15.53 17.48
N ALA A 96 2.95 -14.77 17.89
CA ALA A 96 3.00 -14.11 19.20
C ALA A 96 2.42 -12.69 19.11
N PHE A 97 2.05 -12.07 20.24
CA PHE A 97 1.47 -10.73 20.21
C PHE A 97 1.74 -9.90 21.46
N GLY A 98 1.72 -8.58 21.28
CA GLY A 98 2.05 -7.59 22.29
C GLY A 98 0.93 -7.30 23.29
N GLN A 99 1.31 -6.67 24.40
CA GLN A 99 0.40 -6.31 25.51
C GLN A 99 -0.72 -5.34 25.11
N ASP A 100 -0.52 -4.58 24.03
CA ASP A 100 -1.46 -3.59 23.48
C ASP A 100 -2.55 -4.24 22.61
N CYS A 101 -2.50 -5.56 22.45
CA CYS A 101 -3.45 -6.35 21.70
C CYS A 101 -4.10 -7.41 22.60
N LYS A 102 -5.29 -7.85 22.19
CA LYS A 102 -5.93 -9.07 22.70
C LYS A 102 -6.07 -10.08 21.56
N ALA A 103 -6.08 -11.36 21.91
CA ALA A 103 -6.34 -12.43 20.98
C ALA A 103 -7.52 -13.28 21.44
N LEU A 104 -8.35 -13.69 20.47
CA LEU A 104 -9.51 -14.55 20.65
C LEU A 104 -9.27 -15.85 19.89
N VAL A 105 -9.43 -16.97 20.57
CA VAL A 105 -9.53 -18.28 19.91
C VAL A 105 -11.00 -18.70 19.96
N ALA A 106 -11.64 -18.77 18.79
CA ALA A 106 -13.05 -19.09 18.67
C ALA A 106 -13.38 -20.47 19.26
N LYS A 107 -14.56 -20.59 19.89
CA LYS A 107 -15.08 -21.88 20.37
C LYS A 107 -15.61 -22.74 19.20
N PRO A 108 -15.80 -24.07 19.36
CA PRO A 108 -16.12 -24.99 18.26
C PRO A 108 -17.30 -24.62 17.36
N CYS A 109 -18.33 -23.94 17.87
CA CYS A 109 -19.51 -23.55 17.09
C CYS A 109 -19.36 -22.18 16.38
N ILE A 110 -18.16 -21.61 16.37
CA ILE A 110 -17.90 -20.28 15.83
C ILE A 110 -16.76 -20.36 14.83
N HIS A 111 -17.04 -19.97 13.60
CA HIS A 111 -16.03 -19.87 12.57
C HIS A 111 -15.08 -18.69 12.90
N PRO A 112 -13.76 -18.88 13.00
CA PRO A 112 -12.86 -17.82 13.46
C PRO A 112 -12.86 -16.58 12.56
N GLU A 113 -12.94 -16.76 11.23
CA GLU A 113 -13.06 -15.62 10.29
C GLU A 113 -14.41 -14.94 10.36
N PHE A 114 -15.48 -15.65 10.74
CA PHE A 114 -16.77 -15.03 10.96
C PHE A 114 -16.67 -14.10 12.16
N LEU A 115 -16.07 -14.57 13.26
CA LEU A 115 -15.83 -13.75 14.45
C LEU A 115 -14.99 -12.50 14.15
N ALA A 116 -13.92 -12.63 13.36
CA ALA A 116 -13.11 -11.50 12.92
C ALA A 116 -13.93 -10.48 12.09
N ASN A 117 -14.77 -10.99 11.17
CA ASN A 117 -15.66 -10.18 10.34
C ASN A 117 -16.76 -9.48 11.15
N VAL A 118 -17.28 -10.10 12.20
CA VAL A 118 -18.20 -9.45 13.14
C VAL A 118 -17.53 -8.22 13.76
N LEU A 119 -16.31 -8.39 14.29
CA LEU A 119 -15.58 -7.27 14.90
C LEU A 119 -15.28 -6.16 13.88
N ARG A 120 -14.88 -6.53 12.66
CA ARG A 120 -14.68 -5.57 11.55
C ARG A 120 -15.95 -4.79 11.23
N SER A 121 -17.11 -5.47 11.17
CA SER A 121 -18.40 -4.83 10.90
C SER A 121 -18.90 -3.89 12.01
N LYS A 122 -18.39 -4.06 13.23
CA LYS A 122 -18.75 -3.27 14.43
C LYS A 122 -17.73 -2.17 14.75
N GLU A 123 -16.83 -1.84 13.83
CA GLU A 123 -15.78 -0.84 14.04
C GLU A 123 -16.32 0.48 14.62
N SER A 124 -17.38 1.05 14.05
CA SER A 124 -17.94 2.32 14.54
C SER A 124 -18.50 2.21 15.97
N GLU A 125 -19.15 1.09 16.30
CA GLU A 125 -19.63 0.81 17.65
C GLU A 125 -18.45 0.67 18.62
N ILE A 126 -17.42 -0.07 18.24
CA ILE A 126 -16.23 -0.29 19.07
C ILE A 126 -15.45 1.00 19.29
N LEU A 127 -15.28 1.83 18.27
CA LEU A 127 -14.60 3.12 18.38
C LEU A 127 -15.34 4.08 19.32
N SER A 128 -16.67 4.03 19.37
CA SER A 128 -17.45 4.83 20.32
C SER A 128 -17.21 4.45 21.79
N LEU A 129 -16.64 3.27 22.06
CA LEU A 129 -16.31 2.76 23.39
C LEU A 129 -14.87 3.07 23.81
N VAL A 130 -14.07 3.69 22.94
CA VAL A 130 -12.68 4.06 23.22
C VAL A 130 -12.64 5.19 24.24
N GLN A 131 -11.82 5.01 25.27
CA GLN A 131 -11.53 6.03 26.28
C GLN A 131 -10.10 6.55 26.10
N GLU A 132 -9.87 7.80 26.53
CA GLU A 132 -8.52 8.36 26.56
C GLU A 132 -7.79 7.95 27.84
N SER A 133 -6.58 7.43 27.68
CA SER A 133 -5.66 7.16 28.80
C SER A 133 -4.97 8.44 29.25
N GLY A 134 -4.42 8.46 30.48
CA GLY A 134 -3.69 9.62 31.01
C GLY A 134 -2.49 10.10 30.18
N HIS A 135 -2.02 9.28 29.22
CA HIS A 135 -0.93 9.61 28.29
C HIS A 135 -1.44 10.02 26.89
N GLY A 136 -2.74 10.26 26.72
CA GLY A 136 -3.35 10.70 25.46
C GLY A 136 -3.54 9.60 24.40
N THR A 137 -3.32 8.32 24.73
CA THR A 137 -3.59 7.19 23.81
C THR A 137 -5.00 6.64 24.00
N GLY A 138 -5.61 6.15 22.93
CA GLY A 138 -6.92 5.47 23.02
C GLY A 138 -6.78 4.09 23.69
N THR A 139 -7.77 3.73 24.51
CA THR A 139 -7.83 2.46 25.25
C THR A 139 -9.23 1.88 25.20
N LEU A 140 -9.32 0.57 24.95
CA LEU A 140 -10.54 -0.23 25.03
C LEU A 140 -10.50 -1.12 26.26
N GLN A 141 -11.49 -0.94 27.14
CA GLN A 141 -11.63 -1.78 28.33
C GLN A 141 -12.02 -3.21 27.92
N THR A 142 -11.28 -4.20 28.42
CA THR A 142 -11.49 -5.60 28.04
C THR A 142 -12.88 -6.10 28.42
N ASP A 143 -13.44 -5.69 29.57
CA ASP A 143 -14.77 -6.12 29.97
C ASP A 143 -15.89 -5.49 29.14
N VAL A 144 -15.68 -4.26 28.65
CA VAL A 144 -16.59 -3.62 27.68
C VAL A 144 -16.59 -4.39 26.36
N MET A 145 -15.41 -4.73 25.84
CA MET A 145 -15.31 -5.56 24.63
C MET A 145 -15.96 -6.93 24.81
N LYS A 146 -15.77 -7.57 25.97
CA LYS A 146 -16.40 -8.86 26.32
C LYS A 146 -17.93 -8.80 26.32
N ALA A 147 -18.51 -7.64 26.64
CA ALA A 147 -19.95 -7.42 26.70
C ALA A 147 -20.59 -7.11 25.33
N LEU A 148 -19.79 -6.92 24.27
CA LEU A 148 -20.30 -6.67 22.92
C LEU A 148 -21.22 -7.80 22.48
N ARG A 149 -22.40 -7.43 21.98
CA ARG A 149 -23.37 -8.38 21.42
C ARG A 149 -22.90 -8.84 20.05
N VAL A 150 -22.99 -10.13 19.82
CA VAL A 150 -22.54 -10.81 18.59
C VAL A 150 -23.67 -11.69 18.07
N PRO A 151 -24.03 -11.59 16.78
CA PRO A 151 -24.95 -12.52 16.15
C PRO A 151 -24.31 -13.90 16.03
N LEU A 152 -25.08 -14.95 16.31
CA LEU A 152 -24.66 -16.34 16.27
C LEU A 152 -25.57 -17.16 15.33
N PRO A 153 -25.36 -17.05 14.01
CA PRO A 153 -26.03 -17.94 13.07
C PRO A 153 -25.47 -19.37 13.14
N PRO A 154 -26.19 -20.36 12.56
CA PRO A 154 -25.66 -21.70 12.37
C PRO A 154 -24.29 -21.69 11.69
N ILE A 155 -23.43 -22.66 12.01
CA ILE A 155 -22.03 -22.69 11.54
C ILE A 155 -21.94 -22.73 10.01
N GLU A 156 -22.90 -23.35 9.34
CA GLU A 156 -22.99 -23.41 7.88
C GLU A 156 -23.24 -22.03 7.28
N GLU A 157 -24.06 -21.21 7.94
CA GLU A 157 -24.33 -19.83 7.50
C GLU A 157 -23.13 -18.93 7.79
N GLN A 158 -22.42 -19.13 8.92
CA GLN A 158 -21.15 -18.45 9.19
C GLN A 158 -20.12 -18.73 8.08
N GLN A 159 -19.99 -20.00 7.66
CA GLN A 159 -19.09 -20.42 6.59
C GLN A 159 -19.47 -19.74 5.26
N ARG A 160 -20.75 -19.77 4.87
CA ARG A 160 -21.21 -19.09 3.64
C ARG A 160 -20.88 -17.61 3.60
N ILE A 161 -21.12 -16.90 4.71
CA ILE A 161 -20.80 -15.46 4.81
C ILE A 161 -19.29 -15.26 4.66
N VAL A 162 -18.48 -16.08 5.32
CA VAL A 162 -17.01 -16.01 5.23
C VAL A 162 -16.53 -16.28 3.81
N GLU A 163 -17.01 -17.34 3.17
CA GLU A 163 -16.63 -17.70 1.80
C GLU A 163 -16.94 -16.57 0.81
N PHE A 164 -18.13 -15.98 0.92
CA PHE A 164 -18.58 -14.85 0.12
C PHE A 164 -17.71 -13.61 0.34
N VAL A 165 -17.55 -13.17 1.59
CA VAL A 165 -16.77 -11.96 1.92
C VAL A 165 -15.29 -12.13 1.59
N SER A 166 -14.71 -13.30 1.88
CA SER A 166 -13.30 -13.58 1.61
C SER A 166 -12.99 -13.66 0.11
N ALA A 167 -13.98 -13.89 -0.76
CA ALA A 167 -13.79 -13.84 -2.21
C ALA A 167 -13.38 -12.43 -2.68
N PHE A 168 -13.97 -11.37 -2.11
CA PHE A 168 -13.56 -9.99 -2.38
C PHE A 168 -12.12 -9.75 -1.97
N ASP A 169 -11.77 -10.12 -0.73
CA ASP A 169 -10.43 -9.91 -0.21
C ASP A 169 -9.38 -10.68 -1.04
N ARG A 170 -9.66 -11.94 -1.40
CA ARG A 170 -8.80 -12.73 -2.30
C ARG A 170 -8.59 -12.04 -3.63
N ARG A 171 -9.66 -11.53 -4.25
CA ARG A 171 -9.57 -10.85 -5.54
C ARG A 171 -8.75 -9.56 -5.44
N ILE A 172 -8.93 -8.77 -4.38
CA ILE A 172 -8.13 -7.56 -4.12
C ILE A 172 -6.65 -7.91 -3.99
N MET A 173 -6.31 -8.94 -3.21
CA MET A 173 -4.92 -9.38 -3.04
C MET A 173 -4.30 -9.80 -4.39
N LEU A 174 -5.01 -10.58 -5.22
CA LEU A 174 -4.54 -10.99 -6.54
C LEU A 174 -4.30 -9.78 -7.47
N LEU A 175 -5.17 -8.77 -7.43
CA LEU A 175 -4.98 -7.54 -8.22
C LEU A 175 -3.74 -6.76 -7.76
N GLN A 176 -3.50 -6.69 -6.45
CA GLN A 176 -2.32 -6.04 -5.88
C GLN A 176 -1.04 -6.78 -6.24
N GLU A 177 -1.04 -8.13 -6.19
CA GLU A 177 0.08 -8.95 -6.63
C GLU A 177 0.37 -8.78 -8.13
N MET A 178 -0.68 -8.82 -8.95
CA MET A 178 -0.57 -8.58 -10.40
C MET A 178 0.02 -7.18 -10.68
N ASN A 179 -0.37 -6.16 -9.92
CA ASN A 179 0.20 -4.82 -10.06
C ASN A 179 1.70 -4.78 -9.75
N ASN A 180 2.14 -5.43 -8.66
CA ASN A 180 3.55 -5.50 -8.32
C ASN A 180 4.34 -6.22 -9.44
N ASN A 181 3.78 -7.31 -10.00
CA ASN A 181 4.43 -8.06 -11.09
C ASN A 181 4.52 -7.23 -12.38
N LEU A 182 3.46 -6.49 -12.74
CA LEU A 182 3.47 -5.60 -13.91
C LEU A 182 4.49 -4.48 -13.78
N GLU A 183 4.61 -3.88 -12.59
CA GLU A 183 5.63 -2.86 -12.33
C GLU A 183 7.05 -3.47 -12.37
N ALA A 184 7.24 -4.67 -11.83
CA ALA A 184 8.52 -5.38 -11.90
C ALA A 184 8.95 -5.67 -13.34
N VAL A 185 8.00 -6.03 -14.23
CA VAL A 185 8.29 -6.18 -15.67
C VAL A 185 8.72 -4.85 -16.29
N ALA A 186 8.03 -3.74 -15.97
CA ALA A 186 8.41 -2.42 -16.47
C ALA A 186 9.80 -1.98 -15.98
N GLN A 187 10.12 -2.24 -14.70
CA GLN A 187 11.45 -2.00 -14.13
C GLN A 187 12.53 -2.85 -14.82
N ALA A 188 12.26 -4.14 -15.06
CA ALA A 188 13.20 -5.02 -15.76
C ALA A 188 13.48 -4.57 -17.19
N LEU A 189 12.45 -4.20 -17.95
CA LEU A 189 12.60 -3.65 -19.30
C LEU A 189 13.40 -2.34 -19.28
N PHE A 190 13.13 -1.46 -18.33
CA PHE A 190 13.85 -0.19 -18.19
C PHE A 190 15.34 -0.41 -17.88
N THR A 191 15.65 -1.34 -16.98
CA THR A 191 17.03 -1.74 -16.68
C THR A 191 17.72 -2.31 -17.92
N SER A 192 17.07 -3.26 -18.61
CA SER A 192 17.61 -3.87 -19.83
C SER A 192 17.90 -2.83 -20.93
N TRP A 193 16.97 -1.90 -21.18
CA TRP A 193 17.11 -0.94 -22.27
C TRP A 193 18.06 0.23 -21.94
N PHE A 194 18.04 0.73 -20.70
CA PHE A 194 18.64 2.02 -20.38
C PHE A 194 19.73 1.97 -19.30
N ILE A 195 20.00 0.80 -18.71
CA ILE A 195 21.12 0.59 -17.78
C ILE A 195 22.09 -0.43 -18.31
N ASP A 196 21.61 -1.62 -18.62
CA ASP A 196 22.46 -2.70 -19.11
C ASP A 196 22.73 -2.56 -20.62
N PHE A 197 21.86 -1.82 -21.31
CA PHE A 197 21.90 -1.58 -22.75
C PHE A 197 21.86 -2.89 -23.56
N ASP A 198 21.11 -3.89 -23.09
CA ASP A 198 21.06 -5.23 -23.70
C ASP A 198 20.75 -5.22 -25.20
N PRO A 199 19.81 -4.40 -25.72
CA PRO A 199 19.54 -4.36 -27.15
C PRO A 199 20.76 -3.91 -27.97
N VAL A 200 21.52 -2.96 -27.43
CA VAL A 200 22.73 -2.42 -28.07
C VAL A 200 23.86 -3.45 -28.01
N ARG A 201 24.02 -4.13 -26.86
CA ARG A 201 25.00 -5.23 -26.70
C ARG A 201 24.70 -6.38 -27.64
N ALA A 202 23.45 -6.82 -27.74
CA ALA A 202 23.04 -7.87 -28.67
C ALA A 202 23.45 -7.52 -30.10
N LYS A 203 23.13 -6.30 -30.55
CA LYS A 203 23.52 -5.84 -31.89
C LYS A 203 25.03 -5.72 -32.09
N ALA A 204 25.77 -5.28 -31.07
CA ALA A 204 27.23 -5.21 -31.11
C ALA A 204 27.87 -6.61 -31.26
N ASP A 205 27.25 -7.62 -30.66
CA ASP A 205 27.67 -9.03 -30.78
C ASP A 205 27.17 -9.72 -32.05
N GLY A 206 26.48 -8.99 -32.95
CA GLY A 206 25.88 -9.56 -34.17
C GLY A 206 24.66 -10.46 -33.90
N ARG A 207 24.04 -10.35 -32.71
CA ARG A 207 22.82 -11.07 -32.33
C ARG A 207 21.60 -10.16 -32.48
N GLU A 208 20.43 -10.77 -32.63
CA GLU A 208 19.15 -10.05 -32.59
C GLU A 208 18.76 -9.75 -31.12
N PRO A 209 18.30 -8.52 -30.82
CA PRO A 209 17.75 -8.20 -29.50
C PRO A 209 16.53 -9.05 -29.17
N GLU A 210 16.52 -9.68 -28.00
CA GLU A 210 15.39 -10.51 -27.56
C GLU A 210 14.11 -9.68 -27.32
N GLY A 211 12.95 -10.22 -27.71
CA GLY A 211 11.64 -9.61 -27.43
C GLY A 211 11.29 -8.38 -28.29
N MET A 212 12.09 -8.08 -29.32
CA MET A 212 11.88 -6.96 -30.25
C MET A 212 11.60 -7.47 -31.66
N ASP A 213 10.76 -6.73 -32.40
CA ASP A 213 10.66 -6.88 -33.84
C ASP A 213 11.79 -6.09 -34.54
N ALA A 214 11.93 -6.27 -35.85
CA ALA A 214 12.99 -5.66 -36.65
C ALA A 214 12.92 -4.11 -36.65
N GLU A 215 11.71 -3.54 -36.58
CA GLU A 215 11.51 -2.09 -36.58
C GLU A 215 12.01 -1.47 -35.26
N MET A 216 11.64 -2.07 -34.13
CA MET A 216 12.11 -1.66 -32.81
C MET A 216 13.62 -1.87 -32.66
N ALA A 217 14.15 -3.02 -33.10
CA ALA A 217 15.58 -3.30 -33.06
C ALA A 217 16.41 -2.30 -33.91
N ALA A 218 15.82 -1.74 -34.98
CA ALA A 218 16.47 -0.72 -35.81
C ALA A 218 16.68 0.60 -35.08
N LEU A 219 15.89 0.91 -34.04
CA LEU A 219 16.02 2.14 -33.25
C LEU A 219 17.29 2.19 -32.38
N PHE A 220 17.88 1.03 -32.08
CA PHE A 220 19.06 0.93 -31.24
C PHE A 220 20.35 0.97 -32.07
N PRO A 221 21.41 1.67 -31.63
CA PRO A 221 22.72 1.55 -32.26
C PRO A 221 23.30 0.14 -32.07
N SER A 222 24.35 -0.19 -32.83
CA SER A 222 25.10 -1.45 -32.70
C SER A 222 26.51 -1.26 -32.11
N GLN A 223 26.81 -0.08 -31.59
CA GLN A 223 28.13 0.30 -31.10
C GLN A 223 28.01 1.12 -29.82
N PHE A 224 29.11 1.15 -29.07
CA PHE A 224 29.27 1.96 -27.87
C PHE A 224 30.34 3.03 -28.10
N GLU A 225 30.21 4.14 -27.39
CA GLU A 225 31.20 5.20 -27.32
C GLU A 225 31.58 5.51 -25.87
N SER A 226 32.78 6.08 -25.68
CA SER A 226 33.26 6.43 -24.34
C SER A 226 32.62 7.74 -23.87
N SER A 227 32.18 7.78 -22.62
CA SER A 227 31.66 8.96 -21.95
C SER A 227 32.22 9.10 -20.52
N GLU A 228 31.86 10.19 -19.84
CA GLU A 228 32.21 10.43 -18.45
C GLU A 228 31.65 9.40 -17.45
N VAL A 229 30.57 8.68 -17.82
CA VAL A 229 29.97 7.62 -17.00
C VAL A 229 30.32 6.21 -17.49
N GLY A 230 31.30 6.08 -18.38
CA GLY A 230 31.72 4.82 -18.99
C GLY A 230 31.21 4.66 -20.42
N LEU A 231 31.12 3.41 -20.88
CA LEU A 231 30.63 3.10 -22.22
C LEU A 231 29.12 3.29 -22.30
N ILE A 232 28.67 4.12 -23.23
CA ILE A 232 27.25 4.36 -23.53
C ILE A 232 26.96 4.03 -24.99
N PRO A 233 25.70 3.71 -25.36
CA PRO A 233 25.35 3.49 -26.76
C PRO A 233 25.64 4.69 -27.64
N SER A 234 26.17 4.46 -28.84
CA SER A 234 26.55 5.55 -29.74
C SER A 234 25.36 6.46 -30.07
N GLY A 235 25.59 7.78 -29.97
CA GLY A 235 24.55 8.81 -30.20
C GLY A 235 23.60 9.04 -29.02
N TRP A 236 23.77 8.35 -27.89
CA TRP A 236 23.08 8.67 -26.64
C TRP A 236 23.87 9.73 -25.86
N ARG A 237 23.20 10.48 -24.96
CA ARG A 237 23.84 11.61 -24.25
C ARG A 237 23.75 11.47 -22.74
N VAL A 238 24.84 11.75 -22.04
CA VAL A 238 24.81 11.94 -20.58
C VAL A 238 24.16 13.29 -20.28
N THR A 239 23.06 13.28 -19.53
CA THR A 239 22.34 14.50 -19.12
C THR A 239 21.52 14.21 -17.86
N THR A 240 20.47 14.98 -17.59
CA THR A 240 19.59 14.80 -16.43
C THR A 240 18.12 14.77 -16.84
N LEU A 241 17.25 14.34 -15.91
CA LEU A 241 15.80 14.36 -16.12
C LEU A 241 15.21 15.75 -16.43
N SER A 242 15.96 16.84 -16.20
CA SER A 242 15.49 18.19 -16.50
C SER A 242 15.23 18.45 -17.99
N GLU A 243 15.79 17.64 -18.89
CA GLU A 243 15.46 17.70 -20.32
C GLU A 243 14.07 17.11 -20.64
N LEU A 244 13.62 16.12 -19.85
CA LEU A 244 12.43 15.32 -20.12
C LEU A 244 11.20 15.73 -19.31
N CYS A 245 11.38 16.43 -18.19
CA CYS A 245 10.29 16.83 -17.31
C CYS A 245 10.47 18.23 -16.74
N ASP A 246 9.38 18.81 -16.27
CA ASP A 246 9.35 20.07 -15.53
C ASP A 246 9.18 19.80 -14.04
N LEU A 247 9.86 20.61 -13.21
CA LEU A 247 9.82 20.50 -11.77
C LEU A 247 8.75 21.41 -11.17
N ASN A 248 7.82 20.82 -10.41
CA ASN A 248 6.78 21.53 -9.67
C ASN A 248 6.04 22.59 -10.51
N PRO A 249 5.51 22.24 -11.70
CA PRO A 249 5.01 23.21 -12.68
C PRO A 249 3.79 23.99 -12.20
N GLU A 250 3.00 23.42 -11.29
CA GLU A 250 1.76 24.02 -10.80
C GLU A 250 1.68 23.95 -9.26
N SER A 251 1.23 25.06 -8.66
CA SER A 251 0.84 25.12 -7.25
C SER A 251 -0.43 25.94 -7.10
N TRP A 252 -1.28 25.54 -6.16
CA TRP A 252 -2.38 26.38 -5.69
C TRP A 252 -1.85 27.61 -4.96
N SER A 253 -2.59 28.69 -5.07
CA SER A 253 -2.36 29.96 -4.39
C SER A 253 -3.68 30.52 -3.90
N ASP A 254 -3.65 31.52 -3.02
CA ASP A 254 -4.87 32.14 -2.50
C ASP A 254 -5.73 32.81 -3.58
N LYS A 255 -5.15 33.06 -4.77
CA LYS A 255 -5.87 33.59 -5.94
C LYS A 255 -6.36 32.49 -6.90
N TYR A 256 -5.74 31.32 -6.87
CA TYR A 256 -6.02 30.24 -7.81
C TYR A 256 -5.98 28.90 -7.08
N HIS A 257 -7.16 28.46 -6.67
CA HIS A 257 -7.38 27.20 -5.98
C HIS A 257 -8.81 26.71 -6.26
N PRO A 258 -9.07 25.40 -6.25
CA PRO A 258 -10.44 24.87 -6.21
C PRO A 258 -11.05 25.10 -4.82
N GLU A 259 -12.37 24.92 -4.72
CA GLU A 259 -13.05 24.93 -3.41
C GLU A 259 -12.57 23.79 -2.51
N LEU A 260 -12.52 22.59 -3.08
CA LEU A 260 -12.07 21.36 -2.43
C LEU A 260 -10.77 20.86 -3.04
N ILE A 261 -9.88 20.36 -2.19
CA ILE A 261 -8.66 19.66 -2.59
C ILE A 261 -8.64 18.25 -1.99
N THR A 262 -8.10 17.31 -2.75
CA THR A 262 -7.79 15.95 -2.29
C THR A 262 -6.30 15.90 -1.96
N TYR A 263 -5.96 16.07 -0.68
CA TYR A 263 -4.59 16.21 -0.21
C TYR A 263 -3.91 14.85 -0.02
N LEU A 264 -2.72 14.72 -0.62
CA LEU A 264 -1.79 13.62 -0.46
C LEU A 264 -0.57 14.11 0.33
N ASP A 265 -0.43 13.61 1.55
CA ASP A 265 0.72 13.89 2.41
C ASP A 265 1.87 12.89 2.17
N LEU A 266 3.07 13.25 2.66
CA LEU A 266 4.28 12.44 2.50
C LEU A 266 4.17 11.05 3.14
N GLY A 267 3.54 10.96 4.30
CA GLY A 267 3.41 9.72 5.08
C GLY A 267 2.42 8.72 4.48
N SER A 268 1.53 9.18 3.60
CA SER A 268 0.57 8.34 2.89
C SER A 268 1.11 7.75 1.58
N VAL A 269 2.39 7.96 1.29
CA VAL A 269 3.06 7.45 0.08
C VAL A 269 4.27 6.61 0.46
N LYS A 270 4.34 5.40 -0.11
CA LYS A 270 5.48 4.49 0.06
C LYS A 270 5.57 3.54 -1.13
N ASP A 271 6.73 3.47 -1.77
CA ASP A 271 7.01 2.46 -2.82
C ASP A 271 5.90 2.37 -3.88
N ASN A 272 5.54 3.50 -4.48
CA ASN A 272 4.46 3.61 -5.47
C ASN A 272 3.05 3.26 -4.97
N LYS A 273 2.86 3.13 -3.65
CA LYS A 273 1.55 2.89 -3.03
C LYS A 273 1.09 4.14 -2.31
N ILE A 274 -0.12 4.57 -2.67
CA ILE A 274 -0.85 5.63 -1.99
C ILE A 274 -1.83 4.95 -1.03
N THR A 275 -1.63 5.12 0.28
CA THR A 275 -2.45 4.45 1.30
C THR A 275 -3.67 5.25 1.73
N GLY A 276 -3.74 6.54 1.37
CA GLY A 276 -4.86 7.39 1.70
C GLY A 276 -4.68 8.81 1.15
N MET A 277 -5.80 9.49 1.01
CA MET A 277 -5.88 10.91 0.73
C MET A 277 -6.99 11.50 1.59
N ALA A 278 -6.87 12.77 1.95
CA ALA A 278 -7.86 13.46 2.76
C ALA A 278 -8.42 14.66 2.02
N GLU A 279 -9.74 14.85 2.08
CA GLU A 279 -10.41 15.98 1.46
C GLU A 279 -10.46 17.18 2.41
N TYR A 280 -10.19 18.36 1.87
CA TYR A 280 -10.23 19.61 2.61
C TYR A 280 -10.83 20.71 1.74
N THR A 281 -11.44 21.72 2.38
CA THR A 281 -11.52 23.04 1.76
C THR A 281 -10.12 23.64 1.67
N TYR A 282 -9.82 24.42 0.62
CA TYR A 282 -8.47 24.98 0.45
C TYR A 282 -7.98 25.77 1.69
N THR A 283 -8.87 26.52 2.35
CA THR A 283 -8.56 27.30 3.55
C THR A 283 -8.39 26.46 4.81
N GLY A 284 -9.08 25.31 4.90
CA GLY A 284 -8.95 24.36 6.01
C GLY A 284 -7.79 23.37 5.85
N ALA A 285 -7.17 23.32 4.67
CA ALA A 285 -6.08 22.41 4.38
C ALA A 285 -4.77 22.79 5.08
N PRO A 286 -3.88 21.82 5.35
CA PRO A 286 -2.52 22.11 5.80
C PRO A 286 -1.81 23.08 4.85
N SER A 287 -1.01 24.02 5.38
CA SER A 287 -0.29 25.02 4.57
C SER A 287 0.66 24.42 3.51
N ARG A 288 1.04 23.14 3.68
CA ARG A 288 1.86 22.37 2.74
C ARG A 288 1.06 21.77 1.59
N ALA A 289 -0.27 21.74 1.64
CA ALA A 289 -1.13 21.23 0.59
C ALA A 289 -1.21 22.24 -0.56
N ARG A 290 -0.22 22.21 -1.46
CA ARG A 290 -0.06 23.24 -2.50
C ARG A 290 0.27 22.70 -3.88
N ARG A 291 0.97 21.57 -4.02
CA ARG A 291 1.42 21.08 -5.34
C ARG A 291 0.26 20.49 -6.12
N VAL A 292 -0.02 20.97 -7.32
CA VAL A 292 -1.08 20.37 -8.15
C VAL A 292 -0.55 19.11 -8.79
N LEU A 293 -1.24 17.98 -8.58
CA LEU A 293 -0.88 16.69 -9.17
C LEU A 293 -1.78 16.40 -10.36
N ARG A 294 -1.19 15.88 -11.44
CA ARG A 294 -1.87 15.47 -12.66
C ARG A 294 -1.53 14.01 -12.96
N THR A 295 -2.39 13.37 -13.74
CA THR A 295 -2.10 12.05 -14.31
C THR A 295 -0.77 12.12 -15.07
N TRP A 296 0.07 11.10 -14.86
CA TRP A 296 1.43 10.94 -15.36
C TRP A 296 2.52 11.75 -14.66
N ASP A 297 2.19 12.49 -13.60
CA ASP A 297 3.22 13.07 -12.73
C ASP A 297 3.93 11.97 -11.93
N THR A 298 5.23 12.16 -11.70
CA THR A 298 5.97 11.40 -10.68
C THR A 298 6.20 12.29 -9.47
N ILE A 299 5.83 11.81 -8.28
CA ILE A 299 6.13 12.50 -7.02
C ILE A 299 7.25 11.78 -6.28
N ILE A 300 8.21 12.53 -5.74
CA ILE A 300 9.29 12.01 -4.89
C ILE A 300 9.41 12.86 -3.64
N GLY A 301 9.34 12.21 -2.48
CA GLY A 301 9.51 12.84 -1.19
C GLY A 301 10.93 13.35 -0.99
N THR A 302 11.07 14.63 -0.69
CA THR A 302 12.38 15.27 -0.51
C THR A 302 12.87 15.25 0.93
N VAL A 303 12.00 14.94 1.89
CA VAL A 303 12.35 14.75 3.30
C VAL A 303 12.59 13.27 3.55
N ARG A 304 13.79 12.93 4.03
CA ARG A 304 14.28 11.56 4.23
C ARG A 304 14.01 10.70 2.97
N PRO A 305 14.58 11.02 1.81
CA PRO A 305 14.26 10.34 0.54
C PRO A 305 14.48 8.81 0.59
N GLY A 306 15.37 8.31 1.46
CA GLY A 306 15.52 6.88 1.76
C GLY A 306 14.26 6.19 2.32
N ASN A 307 13.29 6.97 2.82
CA ASN A 307 11.95 6.47 3.17
C ASN A 307 11.13 6.09 1.94
N ARG A 308 11.58 6.37 0.72
CA ARG A 308 10.94 5.90 -0.53
C ARG A 308 9.48 6.35 -0.66
N SER A 309 9.19 7.57 -0.20
CA SER A 309 7.89 8.20 -0.36
C SER A 309 7.75 8.76 -1.78
N PHE A 310 7.61 7.88 -2.77
CA PHE A 310 7.39 8.24 -4.17
C PHE A 310 6.18 7.51 -4.74
N ALA A 311 5.56 8.09 -5.77
CA ALA A 311 4.49 7.45 -6.54
C ALA A 311 4.42 7.98 -7.97
N PHE A 312 3.90 7.13 -8.86
CA PHE A 312 3.49 7.47 -10.20
C PHE A 312 1.98 7.71 -10.22
N ILE A 313 1.56 8.93 -10.58
CA ILE A 313 0.16 9.32 -10.51
C ILE A 313 -0.55 8.79 -11.75
N LEU A 314 -1.12 7.59 -11.66
CA LEU A 314 -1.81 6.94 -12.79
C LEU A 314 -3.25 7.39 -12.99
N ASP A 315 -3.86 7.98 -11.95
CA ASP A 315 -5.24 8.48 -11.97
C ASP A 315 -5.36 9.63 -10.97
N ALA A 316 -5.33 10.88 -11.47
CA ALA A 316 -5.45 12.06 -10.63
C ALA A 316 -6.92 12.54 -10.58
N PRO A 317 -7.61 12.47 -9.42
CA PRO A 317 -8.90 13.12 -9.27
C PRO A 317 -8.77 14.65 -9.38
N SER A 318 -9.90 15.32 -9.64
CA SER A 318 -9.94 16.78 -9.64
C SER A 318 -9.48 17.35 -8.30
N GLY A 319 -8.61 18.36 -8.32
CA GLY A 319 -8.07 18.97 -7.11
C GLY A 319 -7.04 18.11 -6.36
N MET A 320 -6.53 17.01 -6.95
CA MET A 320 -5.46 16.22 -6.34
C MET A 320 -4.24 17.11 -6.03
N THR A 321 -3.85 17.13 -4.77
CA THR A 321 -2.87 18.09 -4.24
C THR A 321 -1.82 17.38 -3.42
N GLY A 322 -0.55 17.50 -3.83
CA GLY A 322 0.59 17.00 -3.09
C GLY A 322 1.11 18.00 -2.05
N SER A 323 1.77 17.45 -1.04
CA SER A 323 2.60 18.22 -0.11
C SER A 323 3.72 18.99 -0.82
N THR A 324 4.09 20.17 -0.32
CA THR A 324 5.30 20.89 -0.73
C THR A 324 6.59 20.12 -0.43
N ALA A 325 6.53 19.07 0.38
CA ALA A 325 7.62 18.12 0.63
C ALA A 325 7.83 17.11 -0.51
N PHE A 326 7.03 17.17 -1.58
CA PHE A 326 7.29 16.42 -2.80
C PHE A 326 8.01 17.30 -3.84
N ALA A 327 8.94 16.69 -4.56
CA ALA A 327 9.30 17.10 -5.90
C ALA A 327 8.30 16.44 -6.87
N VAL A 328 7.55 17.25 -7.62
CA VAL A 328 6.65 16.79 -8.67
C VAL A 328 7.37 16.92 -10.00
N LEU A 329 7.61 15.80 -10.67
CA LEU A 329 8.19 15.73 -12.00
C LEU A 329 7.07 15.51 -13.02
N ARG A 330 6.79 16.53 -13.82
CA ARG A 330 5.79 16.44 -14.90
C ARG A 330 6.47 16.20 -16.23
N PRO A 331 6.20 15.09 -16.94
CA PRO A 331 6.83 14.84 -18.22
C PRO A 331 6.40 15.90 -19.25
N ARG A 332 7.37 16.42 -20.03
CA ARG A 332 7.11 17.42 -21.08
C ARG A 332 6.34 16.86 -22.27
N LYS A 333 6.45 15.56 -22.49
CA LYS A 333 5.67 14.78 -23.46
C LYS A 333 5.07 13.59 -22.75
N ALA A 334 3.85 13.20 -23.13
CA ALA A 334 3.22 12.01 -22.57
C ALA A 334 4.12 10.76 -22.66
N ALA A 335 4.84 10.57 -23.78
CA ALA A 335 5.78 9.46 -23.98
C ALA A 335 6.94 9.40 -22.97
N PHE A 336 7.23 10.47 -22.22
CA PHE A 336 8.34 10.49 -21.27
C PHE A 336 7.94 10.05 -19.86
N ALA A 337 6.65 9.86 -19.59
CA ALA A 337 6.11 9.63 -18.25
C ALA A 337 6.75 8.43 -17.54
N GLU A 338 6.71 7.26 -18.19
CA GLU A 338 7.19 6.00 -17.62
C GLU A 338 8.72 6.01 -17.47
N PHE A 339 9.44 6.60 -18.43
CA PHE A 339 10.88 6.77 -18.35
C PHE A 339 11.27 7.67 -17.16
N VAL A 340 10.62 8.82 -16.99
CA VAL A 340 10.85 9.76 -15.88
C VAL A 340 10.56 9.08 -14.55
N TYR A 341 9.44 8.37 -14.45
CA TYR A 341 9.08 7.62 -13.26
C TYR A 341 10.13 6.57 -12.90
N LEU A 342 10.46 5.68 -13.83
CA LEU A 342 11.38 4.58 -13.58
C LEU A 342 12.78 5.09 -13.28
N ALA A 343 13.31 6.04 -14.07
CA ALA A 343 14.62 6.66 -13.84
C ALA A 343 14.76 7.30 -12.46
N SER A 344 13.73 8.04 -12.04
CA SER A 344 13.78 8.82 -10.80
C SER A 344 13.56 7.97 -9.54
N THR A 345 12.94 6.79 -9.66
CA THR A 345 12.57 5.94 -8.52
C THR A 345 13.42 4.68 -8.34
N ARG A 346 14.39 4.44 -9.25
CA ARG A 346 15.38 3.36 -9.09
C ARG A 346 16.09 3.42 -7.75
N LYS A 347 16.45 2.24 -7.23
CA LYS A 347 17.10 2.08 -5.93
C LYS A 347 18.37 2.93 -5.81
N GLU A 348 19.22 2.91 -6.83
CA GLU A 348 20.49 3.64 -6.87
C GLU A 348 20.27 5.15 -6.79
N ASN A 349 19.21 5.65 -7.45
CA ASN A 349 18.88 7.08 -7.40
C ASN A 349 18.33 7.49 -6.03
N ILE A 350 17.47 6.66 -5.43
CA ILE A 350 16.96 6.92 -4.08
C ILE A 350 18.10 6.91 -3.06
N GLU A 351 19.04 5.97 -3.17
CA GLU A 351 20.22 5.90 -2.30
C GLU A 351 21.12 7.13 -2.48
N ARG A 352 21.35 7.56 -3.73
CA ARG A 352 22.05 8.82 -4.05
C ARG A 352 21.36 10.02 -3.42
N LEU A 353 20.04 10.15 -3.53
CA LEU A 353 19.29 11.24 -2.91
C LEU A 353 19.35 11.17 -1.39
N ALA A 354 19.35 9.96 -0.81
CA ALA A 354 19.51 9.77 0.64
C ALA A 354 20.89 10.17 1.13
N SER A 355 21.96 9.88 0.39
CA SER A 355 23.33 10.30 0.76
C SER A 355 23.56 11.80 0.60
N LEU A 356 22.83 12.46 -0.31
CA LEU A 356 22.91 13.90 -0.53
C LEU A 356 21.98 14.70 0.40
N ALA A 357 21.15 14.03 1.19
CA ALA A 357 20.22 14.70 2.09
C ALA A 357 20.99 15.32 3.27
N ASP A 358 20.76 16.60 3.52
CA ASP A 358 21.43 17.36 4.57
C ASP A 358 20.44 17.77 5.67
N GLY A 359 20.96 17.96 6.89
CA GLY A 359 20.19 18.27 8.10
C GLY A 359 20.12 17.12 9.10
N GLY A 360 20.06 17.48 10.40
CA GLY A 360 20.15 16.54 11.53
C GLY A 360 19.05 15.47 11.59
N ALA A 361 18.02 15.67 12.42
CA ALA A 361 16.99 14.64 12.60
C ALA A 361 16.07 14.45 11.38
N TYR A 362 15.96 15.44 10.47
CA TYR A 362 15.09 15.40 9.30
C TYR A 362 15.88 15.79 8.04
N PRO A 363 16.75 14.90 7.55
CA PRO A 363 17.58 15.19 6.39
C PRO A 363 16.69 15.40 5.16
N ALA A 364 16.97 16.42 4.36
CA ALA A 364 16.19 16.76 3.18
C ALA A 364 17.09 17.08 1.98
N VAL A 365 16.55 16.90 0.78
CA VAL A 365 17.19 17.31 -0.48
C VAL A 365 16.40 18.42 -1.14
N SER A 366 17.09 19.27 -1.90
CA SER A 366 16.40 20.22 -2.78
C SER A 366 15.61 19.44 -3.86
N PRO A 367 14.36 19.84 -4.19
CA PRO A 367 13.64 19.29 -5.33
C PRO A 367 14.42 19.38 -6.66
N HIS A 368 15.36 20.31 -6.77
CA HIS A 368 16.22 20.46 -7.95
C HIS A 368 17.18 19.27 -8.11
N LEU A 369 17.66 18.67 -7.02
CA LEU A 369 18.52 17.46 -7.09
C LEU A 369 17.75 16.23 -7.59
N VAL A 370 16.44 16.19 -7.35
CA VAL A 370 15.56 15.16 -7.90
C VAL A 370 15.38 15.37 -9.40
N HIS A 371 15.10 16.61 -9.81
CA HIS A 371 14.96 17.01 -11.22
C HIS A 371 16.24 16.85 -12.03
N GLN A 372 17.40 17.05 -11.40
CA GLN A 372 18.73 16.85 -11.98
C GLN A 372 19.26 15.42 -11.82
N THR A 373 18.38 14.43 -11.64
CA THR A 373 18.79 13.02 -11.61
C THR A 373 19.55 12.67 -12.90
N PRO A 374 20.81 12.21 -12.82
CA PRO A 374 21.61 11.86 -13.99
C PRO A 374 21.01 10.68 -14.76
N ILE A 375 21.03 10.77 -16.08
CA ILE A 375 20.55 9.74 -17.02
C ILE A 375 21.48 9.64 -18.23
N VAL A 376 21.49 8.46 -18.87
CA VAL A 376 21.94 8.33 -20.26
C VAL A 376 20.69 8.43 -21.13
N CYS A 377 20.50 9.59 -21.75
CA CYS A 377 19.31 9.92 -22.51
C CYS A 377 19.44 9.38 -23.95
N PRO A 378 18.55 8.46 -24.37
CA PRO A 378 18.52 7.95 -25.73
C PRO A 378 17.84 8.94 -26.68
N PRO A 379 17.87 8.69 -28.01
CA PRO A 379 17.00 9.37 -28.96
C PRO A 379 15.53 9.25 -28.56
N VAL A 380 14.75 10.30 -28.83
CA VAL A 380 13.33 10.39 -28.45
C VAL A 380 12.51 9.19 -28.95
N GLN A 381 12.82 8.69 -30.14
CA GLN A 381 12.15 7.54 -30.75
C GLN A 381 12.30 6.27 -29.91
N VAL A 382 13.44 6.08 -29.22
CA VAL A 382 13.65 4.94 -28.32
C VAL A 382 12.79 5.08 -27.06
N ILE A 383 12.63 6.30 -26.52
CA ILE A 383 11.76 6.57 -25.37
C ILE A 383 10.28 6.33 -25.75
N GLU A 384 9.88 6.79 -26.94
CA GLU A 384 8.53 6.57 -27.48
C GLU A 384 8.22 5.08 -27.65
N ALA A 385 9.13 4.33 -28.29
CA ALA A 385 9.02 2.87 -28.44
C ALA A 385 8.98 2.14 -27.08
N PHE A 386 9.74 2.61 -26.10
CA PHE A 386 9.69 2.08 -24.74
C PHE A 386 8.33 2.32 -24.10
N ALA A 387 7.83 3.57 -24.16
CA ALA A 387 6.52 3.93 -23.64
C ALA A 387 5.41 3.08 -24.25
N GLU A 388 5.44 2.77 -25.55
CA GLU A 388 4.45 1.88 -26.18
C GLU A 388 4.44 0.48 -25.57
N ARG A 389 5.60 -0.05 -25.15
CA ARG A 389 5.71 -1.37 -24.53
C ARG A 389 5.26 -1.37 -23.06
N VAL A 390 5.60 -0.32 -22.29
CA VAL A 390 5.34 -0.31 -20.83
C VAL A 390 4.03 0.37 -20.43
N ARG A 391 3.52 1.31 -21.23
CA ARG A 391 2.28 2.02 -20.93
C ARG A 391 1.08 1.11 -20.71
N PRO A 392 0.85 0.05 -21.52
CA PRO A 392 -0.25 -0.89 -21.26
C PRO A 392 -0.17 -1.55 -19.87
N LEU A 393 1.05 -1.77 -19.34
CA LEU A 393 1.25 -2.34 -18.01
C LEU A 393 0.76 -1.36 -16.93
N PHE A 394 1.16 -0.08 -17.01
CA PHE A 394 0.71 0.95 -16.08
C PHE A 394 -0.78 1.28 -16.21
N CYS A 395 -1.33 1.30 -17.42
CA CYS A 395 -2.78 1.42 -17.61
C CYS A 395 -3.54 0.26 -16.96
N ARG A 396 -3.01 -0.98 -17.05
CA ARG A 396 -3.58 -2.14 -16.37
C ARG A 396 -3.47 -2.00 -14.85
N ILE A 397 -2.34 -1.51 -14.32
CA ILE A 397 -2.18 -1.23 -12.89
C ILE A 397 -3.25 -0.26 -12.41
N ALA A 398 -3.47 0.84 -13.13
CA ALA A 398 -4.49 1.84 -12.80
C ALA A 398 -5.91 1.23 -12.79
N ALA A 399 -6.23 0.42 -13.81
CA ALA A 399 -7.53 -0.26 -13.89
C ALA A 399 -7.73 -1.24 -12.73
N ASN A 400 -6.70 -2.01 -12.37
CA ASN A 400 -6.74 -2.94 -11.25
C ASN A 400 -6.90 -2.20 -9.91
N GLN A 401 -6.26 -1.04 -9.73
CA GLN A 401 -6.40 -0.20 -8.53
C GLN A 401 -7.84 0.30 -8.38
N ARG A 402 -8.45 0.82 -9.45
CA ARG A 402 -9.87 1.22 -9.45
C ARG A 402 -10.78 0.05 -9.11
N TYR A 403 -10.57 -1.10 -9.75
CA TYR A 403 -11.39 -2.28 -9.51
C TYR A 403 -11.24 -2.80 -8.07
N ALA A 404 -10.03 -2.80 -7.51
CA ALA A 404 -9.79 -3.16 -6.10
C ALA A 404 -10.48 -2.19 -5.12
N ALA A 405 -10.51 -0.88 -5.44
CA ALA A 405 -11.25 0.10 -4.65
C ALA A 405 -12.76 -0.16 -4.70
N THR A 406 -13.33 -0.46 -5.88
CA THR A 406 -14.74 -0.85 -6.03
C THR A 406 -15.06 -2.10 -5.23
N LEU A 407 -14.24 -3.16 -5.35
CA LEU A 407 -14.44 -4.40 -4.58
C LEU A 407 -14.40 -4.16 -3.07
N SER A 408 -13.49 -3.29 -2.61
CA SER A 408 -13.41 -2.91 -1.19
C SER A 408 -14.68 -2.19 -0.74
N ALA A 409 -15.15 -1.21 -1.49
CA ALA A 409 -16.37 -0.46 -1.18
C ALA A 409 -17.61 -1.37 -1.15
N VAL A 410 -17.73 -2.29 -2.10
CA VAL A 410 -18.82 -3.29 -2.13
C VAL A 410 -18.75 -4.19 -0.90
N ARG A 411 -17.58 -4.77 -0.61
CA ARG A 411 -17.37 -5.60 0.58
C ARG A 411 -17.77 -4.88 1.86
N ASP A 412 -17.30 -3.64 2.04
CA ASP A 412 -17.52 -2.85 3.26
C ASP A 412 -19.00 -2.41 3.39
N THR A 413 -19.72 -2.26 2.28
CA THR A 413 -21.17 -2.01 2.26
C THR A 413 -21.98 -3.26 2.61
N LEU A 414 -21.59 -4.42 2.06
CA LEU A 414 -22.33 -5.68 2.25
C LEU A 414 -22.08 -6.31 3.61
N LEU A 415 -20.84 -6.24 4.11
CA LEU A 415 -20.41 -6.96 5.31
C LEU A 415 -21.31 -6.68 6.53
N PRO A 416 -21.63 -5.44 6.92
CA PRO A 416 -22.51 -5.19 8.07
C PRO A 416 -23.93 -5.74 7.88
N ARG A 417 -24.45 -5.76 6.64
CA ARG A 417 -25.78 -6.29 6.33
C ARG A 417 -25.82 -7.81 6.38
N LEU A 418 -24.76 -8.46 5.89
CA LEU A 418 -24.57 -9.91 6.00
C LEU A 418 -24.42 -10.33 7.47
N ILE A 419 -23.58 -9.63 8.24
CA ILE A 419 -23.35 -9.94 9.66
C ILE A 419 -24.59 -9.68 10.53
N SER A 420 -25.42 -8.70 10.20
CA SER A 420 -26.69 -8.46 10.92
C SER A 420 -27.83 -9.37 10.46
N GLY A 421 -27.65 -10.13 9.38
CA GLY A 421 -28.69 -10.96 8.79
C GLY A 421 -29.76 -10.19 8.02
N LYS A 422 -29.60 -8.87 7.87
CA LYS A 422 -30.47 -8.01 7.03
C LYS A 422 -30.32 -8.29 5.53
N LEU A 423 -29.30 -9.04 5.14
CA LEU A 423 -29.06 -9.54 3.80
C LEU A 423 -28.54 -10.98 3.92
N ARG A 424 -29.10 -11.91 3.14
CA ARG A 424 -28.57 -13.27 3.03
C ARG A 424 -27.61 -13.38 1.86
N VAL A 425 -26.68 -14.34 1.91
CA VAL A 425 -25.69 -14.54 0.83
C VAL A 425 -26.34 -14.73 -0.55
N PRO A 426 -27.40 -15.56 -0.73
CA PRO A 426 -28.03 -15.72 -2.05
C PRO A 426 -28.64 -14.43 -2.60
N GLU A 427 -29.18 -13.56 -1.72
CA GLU A 427 -29.74 -12.26 -2.11
C GLU A 427 -28.62 -11.30 -2.53
N ALA A 428 -27.48 -11.32 -1.82
CA ALA A 428 -26.31 -10.53 -2.16
C ALA A 428 -25.70 -10.96 -3.50
N GLU A 429 -25.60 -12.27 -3.75
CA GLU A 429 -25.11 -12.81 -5.02
C GLU A 429 -25.99 -12.40 -6.19
N GLU A 430 -27.31 -12.43 -6.03
CA GLU A 430 -28.23 -12.02 -7.10
C GLU A 430 -28.13 -10.52 -7.38
N ALA A 431 -28.10 -9.68 -6.34
CA ALA A 431 -27.93 -8.24 -6.48
C ALA A 431 -26.61 -7.87 -7.19
N LEU A 432 -25.55 -8.67 -7.03
CA LEU A 432 -24.27 -8.43 -7.70
C LEU A 432 -24.29 -8.80 -9.18
N LYS A 433 -25.06 -9.81 -9.60
CA LYS A 433 -25.20 -10.18 -11.03
C LYS A 433 -25.93 -9.12 -11.85
N GLU A 434 -26.79 -8.33 -11.21
CA GLU A 434 -27.51 -7.24 -11.89
C GLU A 434 -26.65 -5.98 -12.08
N VAL A 435 -25.54 -5.87 -11.34
CA VAL A 435 -24.70 -4.66 -11.26
C VAL A 435 -23.32 -4.84 -11.90
N LEU A 436 -22.80 -6.07 -11.93
CA LEU A 436 -21.50 -6.46 -12.49
C LEU A 436 -21.69 -7.35 -13.73
#